data_AF-A0A7X3AUV2-F1
#
_entry.id   AF-A0A7X3AUV2-F1
#
_cell.length_a   1.000
_cell.length_b   1.000
_cell.length_c   1.000
_cell.angle_alpha   90.00
_cell.angle_beta   90.00
_cell.angle_gamma   90.00
#
_symmetry.space_group_name_H-M   'P 1'
#
loop_
_entity.id
_entity.type
_entity.pdbx_description
1 polymer ?
#
loop_
_entity_poly.entity_id
_entity_poly.type
_entity_poly.pdbx_seq_one_letter_code
_entity_poly.pdbx_strand_id
1 'polypeptide(L)'
;MRDPFNRFALRYLAAVVCGLALLLLHSTAQSGLPAAFVPQCPSPWELSKLAFWPLLAAWVLTGRLGRERRTLLQDLPAAVLTPLAMTAACWGLAAAGGNGAASLAVWAVLLAAGTAFCPDGRKHPGLWAALALLLAGLYMLLTFTPPGWGPFVNPLG
;
A
#
# COMPACT_ATOMS: atom_id res chain seq x y z
N MET A 1 10.12 -27.37 2.80
CA MET A 1 8.80 -26.71 2.67
C MET A 1 8.55 -25.56 3.65
N ARG A 2 9.39 -25.32 4.68
CA ARG A 2 9.17 -24.23 5.67
C ARG A 2 9.63 -22.83 5.20
N ASP A 3 10.56 -22.75 4.24
CA ASP A 3 11.16 -21.47 3.82
C ASP A 3 10.20 -20.51 3.07
N PRO A 4 9.31 -20.98 2.16
CA PRO A 4 8.38 -20.08 1.47
C PRO A 4 7.32 -19.49 2.41
N PHE A 5 6.78 -20.32 3.30
CA PHE A 5 5.75 -19.90 4.26
C PHE A 5 6.29 -18.92 5.30
N ASN A 6 7.45 -19.20 5.89
CA ASN A 6 8.07 -18.28 6.85
C ASN A 6 8.41 -16.92 6.21
N ARG A 7 8.80 -16.92 4.93
CA ARG A 7 9.07 -15.67 4.19
C ARG A 7 7.80 -14.86 3.97
N PHE A 8 6.72 -15.52 3.54
CA PHE A 8 5.40 -14.90 3.41
C PHE A 8 4.96 -14.30 4.76
N ALA A 9 4.97 -15.11 5.82
CA ALA A 9 4.55 -14.70 7.15
C ALA A 9 5.35 -13.50 7.66
N LEU A 10 6.68 -13.49 7.47
CA LEU A 10 7.54 -12.39 7.89
C LEU A 10 7.25 -11.09 7.13
N ARG A 11 7.08 -11.16 5.80
CA ARG A 11 6.76 -10.00 4.95
C ARG A 11 5.38 -9.44 5.26
N TYR A 12 4.39 -10.32 5.38
CA TYR A 12 3.03 -9.94 5.73
C TYR A 12 2.99 -9.29 7.12
N LEU A 13 3.61 -9.90 8.13
CA LEU A 13 3.66 -9.36 9.48
C LEU A 13 4.39 -8.01 9.52
N ALA A 14 5.51 -7.88 8.83
CA ALA A 14 6.21 -6.60 8.71
C ALA A 14 5.32 -5.52 8.07
N ALA A 15 4.60 -5.85 6.98
CA ALA A 15 3.70 -4.91 6.32
C ALA A 15 2.52 -4.51 7.22
N VAL A 16 1.93 -5.46 7.94
CA VAL A 16 0.84 -5.18 8.90
C VAL A 16 1.33 -4.26 10.02
N VAL A 17 2.48 -4.57 10.63
CA VAL A 17 3.06 -3.74 11.70
C VAL A 17 3.39 -2.34 11.19
N CYS A 18 3.99 -2.21 10.00
CA CYS A 18 4.28 -0.91 9.40
C CYS A 18 3.00 -0.11 9.11
N GLY A 19 1.94 -0.73 8.60
CA GLY A 19 0.68 -0.03 8.33
C GLY A 19 -0.05 0.41 9.59
N LEU A 20 -0.04 -0.43 10.64
CA LEU A 20 -0.56 -0.05 11.96
C LEU A 20 0.25 1.09 12.58
N ALA A 21 1.58 1.07 12.44
CA ALA A 21 2.43 2.15 12.91
C ALA A 21 2.11 3.48 12.20
N LEU A 22 1.88 3.45 10.87
CA LEU A 22 1.45 4.64 10.12
C LEU A 22 0.09 5.16 10.60
N LEU A 23 -0.87 4.28 10.89
CA LEU A 23 -2.15 4.67 11.47
C LEU A 23 -2.00 5.32 12.85
N LEU A 24 -1.10 4.80 13.70
CA LEU A 24 -0.80 5.40 15.01
C LEU A 24 -0.13 6.79 14.86
N LEU A 25 0.76 6.92 13.88
CA LEU A 25 1.46 8.18 13.56
C LEU A 25 0.56 9.21 12.86
N HIS A 26 -0.68 8.86 12.51
CA HIS A 26 -1.57 9.75 11.78
C HIS A 26 -1.81 11.08 12.49
N SER A 27 -2.01 11.04 13.80
CA SER A 27 -2.21 12.24 14.63
C SER A 27 -1.01 13.19 14.62
N THR A 28 0.21 12.67 14.41
CA THR A 28 1.46 13.44 14.41
C THR A 28 1.86 13.93 13.03
N ALA A 29 1.26 13.37 11.97
CA ALA A 29 1.66 13.56 10.58
C ALA A 29 0.67 14.43 9.78
N GLN A 30 -0.15 15.23 10.46
CA GLN A 30 -1.20 16.06 9.83
C GLN A 30 -0.65 17.24 9.02
N SER A 31 0.65 17.55 9.10
CA SER A 31 1.25 18.68 8.37
C SER A 31 2.66 18.35 7.83
N GLY A 32 2.98 18.95 6.69
CA GLY A 32 4.30 18.84 6.05
C GLY A 32 4.54 17.52 5.29
N LEU A 33 5.82 17.20 5.08
CA LEU A 33 6.25 15.98 4.37
C LEU A 33 5.72 14.65 4.95
N PRO A 34 5.53 14.49 6.28
CA PRO A 34 4.91 13.28 6.85
C PRO A 34 3.50 12.99 6.32
N ALA A 35 2.77 14.04 5.91
CA ALA A 35 1.39 13.91 5.44
C ALA A 35 1.26 13.06 4.17
N ALA A 36 2.32 12.96 3.38
CA ALA A 36 2.32 12.14 2.16
C ALA A 36 2.42 10.63 2.44
N PHE A 37 2.94 10.25 3.61
CA PHE A 37 3.11 8.84 4.01
C PHE A 37 1.89 8.27 4.74
N VAL A 38 1.09 9.16 5.32
CA VAL A 38 -0.06 8.81 6.15
C VAL A 38 -1.34 9.21 5.42
N PRO A 39 -2.39 8.36 5.42
CA PRO A 39 -3.71 8.77 4.91
C PRO A 39 -4.20 10.02 5.65
N GLN A 40 -4.62 11.06 4.93
CA GLN A 40 -5.13 12.32 5.52
C GLN A 40 -6.66 12.37 5.60
N CYS A 41 -7.34 11.66 4.72
CA CYS A 41 -8.80 11.55 4.73
C CYS A 41 -9.21 10.09 4.46
N PRO A 42 -10.46 9.69 4.81
CA PRO A 42 -10.94 8.33 4.60
C PRO A 42 -11.33 8.05 3.13
N SER A 43 -10.73 8.76 2.16
CA SER A 43 -10.96 8.48 0.75
C SER A 43 -10.31 7.16 0.33
N PRO A 44 -10.91 6.40 -0.60
CA PRO A 44 -10.32 5.16 -1.11
C PRO A 44 -8.86 5.31 -1.59
N TRP A 45 -8.53 6.44 -2.22
CA TRP A 45 -7.18 6.75 -2.66
C TRP A 45 -6.21 6.93 -1.48
N GLU A 46 -6.56 7.74 -0.49
CA GLU A 46 -5.70 7.98 0.67
C GLU A 46 -5.48 6.71 1.49
N LEU A 47 -6.53 5.90 1.67
CA LEU A 47 -6.42 4.61 2.35
C LEU A 47 -5.46 3.64 1.65
N SER A 48 -5.35 3.70 0.33
CA SER A 48 -4.43 2.84 -0.43
C SER A 48 -2.94 3.08 -0.11
N LYS A 49 -2.58 4.24 0.47
CA LYS A 49 -1.22 4.50 0.98
C LYS A 49 -0.81 3.48 2.06
N LEU A 50 -1.77 2.97 2.82
CA LEU A 50 -1.56 1.92 3.83
C LEU A 50 -1.23 0.56 3.20
N ALA A 51 -1.50 0.34 1.92
CA ALA A 51 -0.95 -0.79 1.19
C ALA A 51 0.44 -0.48 0.63
N PHE A 52 0.59 0.68 -0.01
CA PHE A 52 1.82 1.05 -0.72
C PHE A 52 3.06 1.15 0.19
N TRP A 53 3.03 2.05 1.19
CA TRP A 53 4.20 2.32 2.02
C TRP A 53 4.61 1.12 2.88
N PRO A 54 3.67 0.40 3.52
CA PRO A 54 4.04 -0.75 4.35
C PRO A 54 4.59 -1.93 3.56
N LEU A 55 4.11 -2.17 2.33
CA LEU A 55 4.70 -3.20 1.47
C LEU A 55 6.14 -2.87 1.10
N LEU A 56 6.40 -1.62 0.69
CA LEU A 56 7.76 -1.16 0.40
C LEU A 56 8.66 -1.26 1.64
N ALA A 57 8.19 -0.82 2.80
CA ALA A 57 8.92 -0.90 4.07
C ALA A 57 9.22 -2.36 4.44
N ALA A 58 8.23 -3.27 4.34
CA ALA A 58 8.41 -4.68 4.61
C ALA A 58 9.47 -5.32 3.70
N TRP A 59 9.52 -4.95 2.42
CA TRP A 59 10.54 -5.44 1.50
C TRP A 59 11.93 -4.88 1.80
N VAL A 60 12.05 -3.62 2.18
CA VAL A 60 13.33 -3.05 2.60
C VAL A 60 13.83 -3.74 3.87
N LEU A 61 12.97 -3.93 4.87
CA LEU A 61 13.31 -4.58 6.14
C LEU A 61 13.70 -6.05 5.93
N THR A 62 12.90 -6.80 5.16
CA THR A 62 13.17 -8.23 4.89
C THR A 62 14.32 -8.45 3.90
N GLY A 63 14.59 -7.51 3.00
CA GLY A 63 15.75 -7.53 2.11
C GLY A 63 17.07 -7.26 2.84
N ARG A 64 17.07 -6.38 3.85
CA ARG A 64 18.26 -6.12 4.71
C ARG A 64 18.62 -7.30 5.60
N LEU A 65 17.66 -8.17 5.92
CA LEU A 65 17.85 -9.39 6.73
C LEU A 65 18.55 -10.54 5.98
N GLY A 66 19.11 -10.28 4.79
CA GLY A 66 20.15 -11.12 4.17
C GLY A 66 19.69 -12.45 3.58
N ARG A 67 18.38 -12.72 3.45
CA ARG A 67 17.87 -14.06 3.09
C ARG A 67 17.46 -14.28 1.64
N GLU A 68 17.42 -13.24 0.80
CA GLU A 68 17.45 -13.39 -0.67
C GLU A 68 17.54 -12.03 -1.36
N ARG A 69 18.47 -11.91 -2.31
CA ARG A 69 18.59 -10.77 -3.22
C ARG A 69 17.54 -10.87 -4.34
N ARG A 70 16.25 -11.12 -4.00
CA ARG A 70 15.18 -10.74 -4.94
C ARG A 70 15.29 -9.24 -5.08
N THR A 71 15.66 -8.78 -6.28
CA THR A 71 15.78 -7.36 -6.54
C THR A 71 14.43 -6.72 -6.21
N LEU A 72 14.43 -5.57 -5.53
CA LEU A 72 13.21 -4.78 -5.27
C LEU A 72 12.34 -4.64 -6.54
N LEU A 73 12.98 -4.69 -7.70
CA LEU A 73 12.41 -4.74 -9.06
C LEU A 73 11.51 -5.95 -9.38
N GLN A 74 11.71 -7.11 -8.74
CA GLN A 74 10.90 -8.31 -8.98
C GLN A 74 9.56 -8.25 -8.25
N ASP A 75 9.53 -7.70 -7.03
CA ASP A 75 8.33 -7.62 -6.19
C ASP A 75 7.57 -6.28 -6.41
N LEU A 76 8.19 -5.30 -7.07
CA LEU A 76 7.64 -3.99 -7.47
C LEU A 76 6.22 -4.00 -8.08
N PRO A 77 5.82 -4.98 -8.93
CA PRO A 77 4.44 -5.03 -9.43
C PRO A 77 3.39 -5.10 -8.34
N ALA A 78 3.65 -5.80 -7.22
CA ALA A 78 2.71 -5.85 -6.12
C ALA A 78 2.57 -4.49 -5.43
N ALA A 79 3.63 -3.68 -5.36
CA ALA A 79 3.55 -2.33 -4.80
C ALA A 79 2.72 -1.41 -5.69
N VAL A 80 2.59 -1.69 -6.98
CA VAL A 80 1.71 -0.93 -7.86
C VAL A 80 0.28 -1.49 -7.82
N LEU A 81 0.13 -2.80 -7.96
CA LEU A 81 -1.19 -3.43 -8.11
C LEU A 81 -1.98 -3.48 -6.81
N THR A 82 -1.35 -3.75 -5.66
CA THR A 82 -2.05 -3.85 -4.38
C THR A 82 -2.73 -2.54 -3.96
N PRO A 83 -2.08 -1.36 -3.98
CA PRO A 83 -2.78 -0.12 -3.66
C PRO A 83 -3.84 0.27 -4.70
N LEU A 84 -3.65 -0.04 -5.99
CA LEU A 84 -4.68 0.20 -7.00
C LEU A 84 -5.91 -0.69 -6.77
N ALA A 85 -5.68 -1.97 -6.48
CA ALA A 85 -6.74 -2.90 -6.10
C ALA A 85 -7.43 -2.45 -4.81
N MET A 86 -6.68 -1.93 -3.84
CA MET A 86 -7.23 -1.38 -2.60
C MET A 86 -8.07 -0.14 -2.86
N THR A 87 -7.61 0.77 -3.70
CA THR A 87 -8.40 1.96 -4.11
C THR A 87 -9.72 1.52 -4.74
N ALA A 88 -9.69 0.57 -5.68
CA ALA A 88 -10.89 0.06 -6.33
C ALA A 88 -11.82 -0.67 -5.36
N ALA A 89 -11.28 -1.52 -4.48
CA ALA A 89 -12.05 -2.27 -3.50
C ALA A 89 -12.68 -1.36 -2.45
N CYS A 90 -11.93 -0.40 -1.90
CA CYS A 90 -12.44 0.60 -0.97
C CYS A 90 -13.49 1.50 -1.63
N TRP A 91 -13.33 1.83 -2.92
CA TRP A 91 -14.31 2.62 -3.65
C TRP A 91 -15.61 1.85 -3.92
N GLY A 92 -15.52 0.59 -4.36
CA GLY A 92 -16.69 -0.27 -4.53
C GLY A 92 -17.39 -0.55 -3.20
N LEU A 93 -16.63 -0.73 -2.12
CA LEU A 93 -17.15 -0.91 -0.78
C LEU A 93 -17.86 0.34 -0.26
N ALA A 94 -17.29 1.52 -0.51
CA ALA A 94 -17.93 2.79 -0.21
C ALA A 94 -19.23 2.99 -1.00
N ALA A 95 -19.25 2.65 -2.29
CA ALA A 95 -20.45 2.69 -3.12
C ALA A 95 -21.55 1.73 -2.62
N ALA A 96 -21.17 0.65 -1.94
CA ALA A 96 -22.08 -0.30 -1.30
C ALA A 96 -22.49 0.07 0.14
N GLY A 97 -22.09 1.24 0.65
CA GLY A 97 -22.39 1.67 2.02
C GLY A 97 -21.55 1.00 3.11
N GLY A 98 -20.38 0.47 2.75
CA GLY A 98 -19.46 -0.18 3.68
C GLY A 98 -18.81 0.76 4.68
N ASN A 99 -18.30 0.21 5.78
CA ASN A 99 -17.75 0.96 6.90
C ASN A 99 -16.22 0.82 7.05
N GLY A 100 -15.65 1.56 8.01
CA GLY A 100 -14.20 1.53 8.29
C GLY A 100 -13.65 0.15 8.62
N ALA A 101 -14.38 -0.69 9.36
CA ALA A 101 -13.94 -2.06 9.68
C ALA A 101 -13.81 -2.94 8.43
N ALA A 102 -14.73 -2.77 7.47
CA ALA A 102 -14.65 -3.50 6.21
C ALA A 102 -13.47 -3.01 5.34
N SER A 103 -13.12 -1.72 5.40
CA SER A 103 -11.91 -1.20 4.74
C SER A 103 -10.61 -1.78 5.36
N LEU A 104 -10.57 -2.00 6.67
CA LEU A 104 -9.45 -2.67 7.35
C LEU A 104 -9.34 -4.15 6.96
N ALA A 105 -10.47 -4.84 6.81
CA ALA A 105 -10.48 -6.22 6.31
C ALA A 105 -9.95 -6.29 4.87
N VAL A 106 -10.42 -5.39 3.99
CA VAL A 106 -9.91 -5.25 2.62
C VAL A 106 -8.41 -4.99 2.62
N TRP A 107 -7.92 -4.09 3.48
CA TRP A 107 -6.50 -3.80 3.63
C TRP A 107 -5.69 -5.04 4.01
N ALA A 108 -6.10 -5.78 5.05
CA ALA A 108 -5.39 -6.98 5.50
C ALA A 108 -5.37 -8.08 4.43
N VAL A 109 -6.52 -8.32 3.78
CA VAL A 109 -6.63 -9.31 2.70
C VAL A 109 -5.77 -8.94 1.50
N LEU A 110 -5.75 -7.67 1.10
CA LEU A 110 -4.95 -7.22 -0.04
C LEU A 110 -3.45 -7.19 0.26
N LEU A 111 -3.03 -6.90 1.50
CA LEU A 111 -1.64 -7.08 1.91
C LEU A 111 -1.21 -8.54 1.85
N ALA A 112 -2.06 -9.46 2.32
CA ALA A 112 -1.80 -10.90 2.20
C ALA A 112 -1.74 -11.31 0.73
N ALA A 113 -2.67 -10.86 -0.10
CA ALA A 113 -2.67 -11.15 -1.53
C ALA A 113 -1.43 -10.57 -2.24
N GLY A 114 -1.05 -9.33 -1.96
CA GLY A 114 0.12 -8.68 -2.54
C GLY A 114 1.46 -9.32 -2.13
N THR A 115 1.53 -9.90 -0.93
CA THR A 115 2.72 -10.63 -0.46
C THR A 115 2.75 -12.09 -0.90
N ALA A 116 1.60 -12.72 -1.14
CA ALA A 116 1.49 -14.09 -1.65
C ALA A 116 1.61 -14.17 -3.17
N PHE A 117 0.99 -13.22 -3.88
CA PHE A 117 0.87 -13.17 -5.34
C PHE A 117 1.61 -11.95 -5.88
N CYS A 118 2.94 -11.97 -5.86
CA CYS A 118 3.76 -11.01 -6.62
C CYS A 118 3.87 -11.50 -8.07
N PRO A 119 3.32 -10.77 -9.07
CA PRO A 119 3.66 -11.03 -10.46
C PRO A 119 5.17 -10.84 -10.65
N ASP A 120 5.78 -11.64 -11.52
CA ASP A 120 7.20 -11.51 -11.80
C ASP A 120 7.50 -10.20 -12.55
N GLY A 121 7.96 -9.18 -11.83
CA GLY A 121 8.34 -7.87 -12.39
C GLY A 121 9.57 -7.91 -13.29
N ARG A 122 10.28 -9.04 -13.34
CA ARG A 122 11.51 -9.26 -14.13
C ARG A 122 11.32 -9.07 -15.64
N LYS A 123 10.10 -9.21 -16.15
CA LYS A 123 9.82 -9.03 -17.59
C LYS A 123 9.96 -7.56 -18.03
N HIS A 124 9.55 -6.62 -17.18
CA HIS A 124 9.59 -5.17 -17.46
C HIS A 124 9.98 -4.35 -16.22
N PRO A 125 11.19 -4.51 -15.68
CA PRO A 125 11.58 -3.88 -14.41
C PRO A 125 11.54 -2.36 -14.46
N GLY A 126 11.89 -1.77 -15.62
CA GLY A 126 11.83 -0.31 -15.82
C GLY A 126 10.41 0.25 -15.79
N LEU A 127 9.44 -0.46 -16.39
CA LEU A 127 8.03 -0.06 -16.38
C LEU A 127 7.50 -0.04 -14.94
N TRP A 128 7.71 -1.11 -14.19
CA TRP A 128 7.22 -1.21 -12.80
C TRP A 128 7.88 -0.20 -11.88
N ALA A 129 9.17 0.08 -12.06
CA ALA A 129 9.85 1.14 -11.34
C ALA A 129 9.28 2.53 -11.68
N ALA A 130 9.05 2.82 -12.96
CA ALA A 130 8.43 4.07 -13.39
C ALA A 130 7.01 4.21 -12.81
N LEU A 131 6.21 3.15 -12.86
CA LEU A 131 4.86 3.15 -12.30
C LEU A 131 4.86 3.33 -10.78
N ALA A 132 5.78 2.70 -10.04
CA ALA A 132 5.88 2.88 -8.60
C ALA A 132 6.36 4.28 -8.22
N LEU A 133 7.32 4.85 -8.98
CA LEU A 133 7.77 6.23 -8.78
C LEU A 133 6.66 7.23 -9.13
N LEU A 134 5.95 7.00 -10.23
CA LEU A 134 4.79 7.80 -10.61
C LEU A 134 3.70 7.71 -9.55
N LEU A 135 3.41 6.51 -9.02
CA LEU A 135 2.44 6.33 -7.96
C LEU A 135 2.85 7.03 -6.66
N ALA A 136 4.12 6.92 -6.27
CA ALA A 136 4.67 7.68 -5.13
C ALA A 136 4.56 9.20 -5.34
N GLY A 137 4.87 9.68 -6.54
CA GLY A 137 4.72 11.08 -6.93
C GLY A 137 3.27 11.54 -6.92
N LEU A 138 2.34 10.71 -7.39
CA LEU A 138 0.90 10.96 -7.32
C LEU A 138 0.41 10.99 -5.88
N TYR A 139 0.88 10.09 -5.01
CA TYR A 139 0.57 10.18 -3.59
C TYR A 139 1.02 11.51 -3.01
N MET A 140 2.27 11.93 -3.29
CA MET A 140 2.78 13.23 -2.82
C MET A 140 1.93 14.40 -3.35
N LEU A 141 1.72 14.48 -4.66
CA LEU A 141 1.00 15.58 -5.30
C LEU A 141 -0.46 15.64 -4.86
N LEU A 142 -1.19 14.52 -4.96
CA LEU A 142 -2.63 14.48 -4.70
C LEU A 142 -2.97 14.52 -3.21
N THR A 143 -2.00 14.33 -2.31
CA THR A 143 -2.19 14.66 -0.88
C THR A 143 -2.42 16.16 -0.69
N PHE A 144 -1.66 17.00 -1.39
CA PHE A 144 -1.72 18.45 -1.25
C PHE A 144 -2.73 19.09 -2.21
N THR A 145 -2.99 18.45 -3.36
CA THR A 145 -3.98 18.90 -4.34
C THR A 145 -4.97 17.77 -4.67
N PRO A 146 -5.81 17.35 -3.71
CA PRO A 146 -6.77 16.27 -3.93
C PRO A 146 -7.85 16.69 -4.94
N PRO A 147 -8.13 15.87 -5.97
CA PRO A 147 -9.26 16.09 -6.86
C PRO A 147 -10.60 15.97 -6.12
N GLY A 148 -11.57 16.82 -6.45
CA GLY A 148 -12.90 16.81 -5.83
C GLY A 148 -13.87 15.76 -6.38
N TRP A 149 -13.39 14.67 -6.98
CA TRP A 149 -14.23 13.66 -7.65
C TRP A 149 -13.70 12.24 -7.50
N GLY A 150 -14.57 11.24 -7.66
CA GLY A 150 -14.19 9.83 -7.71
C GLY A 150 -13.54 9.29 -6.41
N PRO A 151 -12.51 8.43 -6.52
CA PRO A 151 -11.90 7.74 -5.36
C PRO A 151 -11.09 8.66 -4.43
N PHE A 152 -10.98 9.95 -4.77
CA PHE A 152 -10.29 10.97 -3.98
C PHE A 152 -11.21 11.64 -2.95
N VAL A 153 -12.52 11.48 -3.10
CA VAL A 153 -13.52 12.08 -2.21
C VAL A 153 -13.80 11.15 -1.03
N ASN A 154 -14.08 11.77 0.12
CA ASN A 154 -14.60 11.04 1.26
C ASN A 154 -16.05 10.60 0.96
N PRO A 155 -16.36 9.29 0.91
CA PRO A 155 -17.72 8.82 0.67
C PRO A 155 -18.68 9.08 1.85
N LEU A 156 -18.16 9.46 3.01
CA LEU A 156 -18.93 9.86 4.20
C LEU A 156 -19.09 11.39 4.32
N GLY A 157 -18.78 12.13 3.25
CA GLY A 157 -18.93 13.59 3.16
C GLY A 157 -20.37 14.04 3.03
#